data_AF-A0A0W0VJI4-F1
#
_entry.id   AF-A0A0W0VJI4-F1
#
_cell.length_a   1.000
_cell.length_b   1.000
_cell.length_c   1.000
_cell.angle_alpha   90.00
_cell.angle_beta   90.00
_cell.angle_gamma   90.00
#
_symmetry.space_group_name_H-M   'P 1'
#
loop_
_entity.id
_entity.type
_entity.pdbx_description
1 polymer ?
#
loop_
_entity_poly.entity_id
_entity_poly.type
_entity_poly.pdbx_seq_one_letter_code
_entity_poly.pdbx_strand_id
1 'polypeptide(L)'
;MTIDVKGSLSNQEAYYALIEENSSRAMQYLMLREEANYLQEIDKLAQNCSYLLTHLDENIDFVINRMEISMTANYLHCLKEVDREINACQDKKTKLPANQFYGENEFNALNRRIRDLEQSKSSLPQHLMEGVVKDALARADIHYEIGLEEKPY
;
A
#
# COMPACT_ATOMS: atom_id res chain seq x y z
N MET A 1 -32.64 -25.76 8.53
CA MET A 1 -31.75 -24.62 8.80
C MET A 1 -31.50 -23.93 7.47
N THR A 2 -32.21 -22.84 7.23
CA THR A 2 -31.98 -21.99 6.05
C THR A 2 -30.77 -21.14 6.41
N ILE A 3 -29.62 -21.45 5.83
CA ILE A 3 -28.41 -20.63 5.97
C ILE A 3 -28.77 -19.27 5.37
N ASP A 4 -28.54 -18.19 6.12
CA ASP A 4 -28.77 -16.82 5.65
C ASP A 4 -27.67 -16.46 4.64
N VAL A 5 -27.82 -16.98 3.42
CA VAL A 5 -26.85 -16.82 2.33
C VAL A 5 -26.72 -15.35 1.92
N LYS A 6 -27.74 -14.52 2.12
CA LYS A 6 -27.70 -13.09 1.78
C LYS A 6 -26.83 -12.27 2.74
N GLY A 7 -26.87 -12.56 4.05
CA GLY A 7 -26.02 -11.87 5.03
C GLY A 7 -24.54 -12.26 4.94
N SER A 8 -24.25 -13.50 4.54
CA SER A 8 -22.86 -13.99 4.37
C SER A 8 -22.19 -13.39 3.12
N LEU A 9 -22.92 -13.31 1.99
CA LEU A 9 -22.41 -12.75 0.74
C LEU A 9 -22.09 -11.26 0.86
N SER A 10 -22.93 -10.48 1.58
CA SER A 10 -22.65 -9.04 1.78
C SER A 10 -21.41 -8.77 2.62
N ASN A 11 -21.10 -9.66 3.56
CA ASN A 11 -19.89 -9.52 4.38
C ASN A 11 -18.63 -9.87 3.57
N GLN A 12 -18.67 -10.93 2.77
CA GLN A 12 -17.56 -11.34 1.91
C GLN A 12 -17.21 -10.27 0.85
N GLU A 13 -18.22 -9.73 0.16
CA GLU A 13 -18.03 -8.61 -0.78
C GLU A 13 -17.45 -7.36 -0.11
N ALA A 14 -17.83 -7.07 1.14
CA ALA A 14 -17.27 -5.97 1.89
C ALA A 14 -15.77 -6.18 2.19
N TYR A 15 -15.36 -7.39 2.60
CA TYR A 15 -13.95 -7.69 2.81
C TYR A 15 -13.13 -7.66 1.52
N TYR A 16 -13.71 -8.08 0.39
CA TYR A 16 -13.07 -7.90 -0.92
C TYR A 16 -12.83 -6.43 -1.24
N ALA A 17 -13.84 -5.58 -1.05
CA ALA A 17 -13.68 -4.14 -1.28
C ALA A 17 -12.60 -3.54 -0.36
N LEU A 18 -12.53 -4.00 0.89
CA LEU A 18 -11.53 -3.53 1.85
C LEU A 18 -10.10 -3.94 1.47
N ILE A 19 -9.86 -5.18 1.00
CA ILE A 19 -8.51 -5.56 0.54
C ILE A 19 -8.12 -4.83 -0.74
N GLU A 20 -9.07 -4.54 -1.64
CA GLU A 20 -8.83 -3.78 -2.88
C GLU A 20 -8.47 -2.32 -2.57
N GLU A 21 -9.22 -1.69 -1.66
CA GLU A 21 -9.00 -0.30 -1.23
C GLU A 21 -7.68 -0.14 -0.45
N ASN A 22 -7.45 -1.00 0.54
CA ASN A 22 -6.27 -0.89 1.40
C ASN A 22 -4.98 -1.24 0.63
N SER A 23 -5.01 -2.19 -0.31
CA SER A 23 -3.84 -2.50 -1.16
C SER A 23 -3.49 -1.35 -2.09
N SER A 24 -4.51 -0.72 -2.68
CA SER A 24 -4.35 0.48 -3.50
C SER A 24 -3.72 1.64 -2.71
N ARG A 25 -4.19 1.87 -1.48
CA ARG A 25 -3.62 2.89 -0.57
C ARG A 25 -2.23 2.54 -0.08
N ALA A 26 -1.98 1.29 0.29
CA ALA A 26 -0.66 0.83 0.72
C ALA A 26 0.38 1.07 -0.39
N MET A 27 0.07 0.71 -1.64
CA MET A 27 0.96 0.99 -2.76
C MET A 27 1.20 2.50 -2.94
N GLN A 28 0.16 3.32 -2.81
CA GLN A 28 0.30 4.77 -2.86
C GLN A 28 1.25 5.30 -1.78
N TYR A 29 1.05 4.91 -0.52
CA TYR A 29 1.91 5.35 0.59
C TYR A 29 3.33 4.82 0.48
N LEU A 30 3.52 3.61 -0.04
CA LEU A 30 4.83 3.06 -0.35
C LEU A 30 5.56 3.93 -1.40
N MET A 31 4.88 4.29 -2.49
CA MET A 31 5.43 5.14 -3.54
C MET A 31 5.70 6.58 -3.04
N LEU A 32 4.84 7.10 -2.16
CA LEU A 32 5.03 8.38 -1.51
C LEU A 32 6.04 8.32 -0.35
N ARG A 33 6.64 7.16 -0.04
CA ARG A 33 7.57 7.00 1.10
C ARG A 33 6.96 7.52 2.41
N GLU A 34 5.68 7.26 2.64
CA GLU A 34 4.93 7.61 3.84
C GLU A 34 4.82 6.38 4.75
N GLU A 35 5.93 6.01 5.39
CA GLU A 35 6.08 4.75 6.13
C GLU A 35 4.99 4.52 7.18
N ALA A 36 4.64 5.54 7.96
CA ALA A 36 3.61 5.40 8.99
C ALA A 36 2.22 5.07 8.39
N ASN A 37 1.85 5.73 7.29
CA ASN A 37 0.59 5.48 6.60
C ASN A 37 0.62 4.12 5.89
N TYR A 38 1.77 3.75 5.32
CA TYR A 38 1.99 2.44 4.72
C TYR A 38 1.76 1.32 5.74
N LEU A 39 2.42 1.38 6.90
CA LEU A 39 2.29 0.35 7.94
C LEU A 39 0.85 0.22 8.45
N GLN A 40 0.12 1.33 8.59
CA GLN A 40 -1.29 1.30 8.96
C GLN A 40 -2.16 0.56 7.93
N GLU A 41 -1.92 0.78 6.64
CA GLU A 41 -2.65 0.04 5.60
C GLU A 41 -2.24 -1.43 5.53
N ILE A 42 -0.97 -1.77 5.78
CA ILE A 42 -0.50 -3.15 5.92
C ILE A 42 -1.18 -3.85 7.11
N ASP A 43 -1.34 -3.19 8.25
CA ASP A 43 -2.03 -3.77 9.41
C ASP A 43 -3.50 -4.09 9.08
N LYS A 44 -4.20 -3.17 8.38
CA LYS A 44 -5.58 -3.39 7.94
C LYS A 44 -5.67 -4.51 6.90
N LEU A 45 -4.74 -4.56 5.95
CA LEU A 45 -4.66 -5.65 4.97
C LEU A 45 -4.46 -6.99 5.66
N ALA A 46 -3.51 -7.07 6.59
CA ALA A 46 -3.24 -8.29 7.33
C ALA A 46 -4.48 -8.81 8.06
N GLN A 47 -5.23 -7.91 8.70
CA GLN A 47 -6.49 -8.24 9.37
C GLN A 47 -7.58 -8.74 8.39
N ASN A 48 -7.75 -8.07 7.26
CA ASN A 48 -8.78 -8.45 6.29
C ASN A 48 -8.43 -9.74 5.55
N CYS A 49 -7.15 -9.91 5.18
CA CYS A 49 -6.64 -11.14 4.59
C CYS A 49 -6.80 -12.30 5.57
N SER A 50 -6.44 -12.15 6.84
CA SER A 50 -6.59 -13.22 7.81
C SER A 50 -8.05 -13.62 7.98
N TYR A 51 -8.97 -12.64 8.05
CA TYR A 51 -10.40 -12.92 8.13
C TYR A 51 -10.92 -13.70 6.91
N LEU A 52 -10.54 -13.28 5.69
CA LEU A 52 -10.91 -13.97 4.46
C LEU A 52 -10.42 -15.42 4.44
N LEU A 53 -9.15 -15.64 4.81
CA LEU A 53 -8.51 -16.96 4.75
C LEU A 53 -9.04 -17.92 5.83
N THR A 54 -9.41 -17.41 7.01
CA THR A 54 -9.74 -18.27 8.17
C THR A 54 -11.23 -18.38 8.47
N HIS A 55 -12.03 -17.35 8.17
CA HIS A 55 -13.45 -17.30 8.51
C HIS A 55 -14.36 -17.42 7.29
N LEU A 56 -13.84 -17.09 6.09
CA LEU A 56 -14.58 -17.16 4.83
C LEU A 56 -14.03 -18.24 3.89
N ASP A 57 -13.03 -19.02 4.34
CA ASP A 57 -12.38 -20.11 3.61
C ASP A 57 -11.90 -19.71 2.20
N GLU A 58 -11.45 -18.46 2.05
CA GLU A 58 -10.95 -17.96 0.78
C GLU A 58 -9.60 -18.57 0.38
N ASN A 59 -9.38 -18.67 -0.92
CA ASN A 59 -8.10 -19.11 -1.45
C ASN A 59 -7.09 -17.95 -1.41
N ILE A 60 -5.88 -18.21 -0.91
CA ILE A 60 -4.80 -17.21 -0.87
C ILE A 60 -4.45 -16.62 -2.24
N ASP A 61 -4.38 -17.45 -3.28
CA ASP A 61 -4.09 -17.01 -4.65
C ASP A 61 -5.21 -16.07 -5.16
N PHE A 62 -6.45 -16.26 -4.70
CA PHE A 62 -7.56 -15.36 -5.01
C PHE A 62 -7.42 -14.01 -4.31
N VAL A 63 -7.07 -14.01 -3.02
CA VAL A 63 -6.81 -12.78 -2.24
C VAL A 63 -5.66 -11.98 -2.84
N ILE A 64 -4.55 -12.64 -3.19
CA ILE A 64 -3.39 -12.01 -3.85
C ILE A 64 -3.81 -11.39 -5.18
N ASN A 65 -4.48 -12.15 -6.05
CA ASN A 65 -4.91 -11.66 -7.36
C ASN A 65 -5.82 -10.42 -7.25
N ARG A 66 -6.73 -10.40 -6.25
CA ARG A 66 -7.57 -9.22 -5.98
C ARG A 66 -6.73 -7.98 -5.66
N MET A 67 -5.75 -8.12 -4.76
CA MET A 67 -4.84 -7.02 -4.40
C MET A 67 -4.01 -6.55 -5.59
N GLU A 68 -3.48 -7.46 -6.40
CA GLU A 68 -2.68 -7.11 -7.58
C GLU A 68 -3.50 -6.37 -8.64
N ILE A 69 -4.76 -6.79 -8.87
CA ILE A 69 -5.67 -6.14 -9.81
C ILE A 69 -5.97 -4.70 -9.37
N SER A 70 -6.31 -4.49 -8.10
CA SER A 70 -6.64 -3.15 -7.58
C SER A 70 -5.42 -2.23 -7.60
N MET A 71 -4.25 -2.72 -7.19
CA MET A 71 -3.00 -1.98 -7.27
C MET A 71 -2.65 -1.64 -8.72
N THR A 72 -2.76 -2.59 -9.64
CA THR A 72 -2.52 -2.34 -11.08
C THR A 72 -3.45 -1.25 -11.62
N ALA A 73 -4.74 -1.30 -11.27
CA ALA A 73 -5.72 -0.30 -11.67
C ALA A 73 -5.40 1.09 -11.07
N ASN A 74 -4.86 1.14 -9.85
CA ASN A 74 -4.53 2.38 -9.16
C ASN A 74 -3.13 2.95 -9.50
N TYR A 75 -2.26 2.19 -10.16
CA TYR A 75 -0.86 2.57 -10.37
C TYR A 75 -0.66 3.92 -11.06
N LEU A 76 -1.45 4.20 -12.12
CA LEU A 76 -1.39 5.50 -12.81
C LEU A 76 -1.84 6.66 -11.93
N HIS A 77 -2.75 6.42 -10.98
CA HIS A 77 -3.15 7.43 -10.00
C HIS A 77 -2.01 7.66 -8.99
N CYS A 78 -1.38 6.60 -8.47
CA CYS A 78 -0.22 6.72 -7.58
C CYS A 78 0.92 7.53 -8.22
N LEU A 79 1.24 7.28 -9.49
CA LEU A 79 2.25 8.06 -10.22
C LEU A 79 1.91 9.56 -10.26
N LYS A 80 0.64 9.90 -10.50
CA LYS A 80 0.18 11.30 -10.50
C LYS A 80 0.32 11.95 -9.13
N GLU A 81 0.04 11.23 -8.04
CA GLU A 81 0.23 11.76 -6.69
C GLU A 81 1.71 11.97 -6.37
N VAL A 82 2.58 11.05 -6.80
CA VAL A 82 4.04 11.24 -6.65
C VAL A 82 4.52 12.47 -7.42
N ASP A 83 4.07 12.66 -8.67
CA ASP A 83 4.40 13.86 -9.46
C ASP A 83 3.91 15.15 -8.79
N ARG A 84 2.70 15.13 -8.20
CA ARG A 84 2.18 16.27 -7.43
C ARG A 84 3.07 16.60 -6.24
N GLU A 85 3.50 15.59 -5.48
CA GLU A 85 4.35 15.80 -4.31
C GLU A 85 5.75 16.29 -4.70
N ILE A 86 6.31 15.81 -5.81
CA ILE A 86 7.56 16.33 -6.39
C ILE A 86 7.41 17.82 -6.73
N ASN A 87 6.34 18.20 -7.43
CA ASN A 87 6.08 19.60 -7.78
C ASN A 87 5.89 20.46 -6.53
N ALA A 88 5.17 19.96 -5.52
CA ALA A 88 5.01 20.66 -4.24
C ALA A 88 6.36 20.88 -3.53
N CYS A 89 7.26 19.91 -3.58
CA CYS A 89 8.62 20.03 -3.04
C CYS A 89 9.46 21.07 -3.82
N GLN A 90 9.35 21.08 -5.15
CA GLN A 90 10.03 22.06 -5.99
C GLN A 90 9.51 23.49 -5.74
N ASP A 91 8.20 23.66 -5.61
CA ASP A 91 7.57 24.93 -5.27
C ASP A 91 7.98 25.45 -3.88
N LYS A 92 8.12 24.56 -2.90
CA LYS A 92 8.65 24.91 -1.58
C LYS A 92 10.10 25.38 -1.69
N LYS A 93 10.92 24.66 -2.47
CA LYS A 93 12.34 24.96 -2.67
C LYS A 93 12.57 26.34 -3.31
N THR A 94 11.75 26.75 -4.28
CA THR A 94 11.88 28.09 -4.91
C THR A 94 11.52 29.25 -3.98
N LYS A 95 10.77 28.96 -2.91
CA LYS A 95 10.33 29.96 -1.91
C LYS A 95 11.28 30.05 -0.71
N LEU A 96 12.30 29.20 -0.60
CA LEU A 96 13.24 29.24 0.51
C LEU A 96 14.15 30.48 0.44
N PRO A 97 14.31 31.24 1.53
CA PRO A 97 15.20 32.38 1.56
C PRO A 97 16.67 31.92 1.49
N ALA A 98 17.42 32.46 0.54
CA ALA A 98 18.81 32.08 0.24
C ALA A 98 19.82 32.29 1.39
N ASN A 99 19.43 32.98 2.48
CA ASN A 99 20.35 33.54 3.47
C ASN A 99 20.13 33.04 4.91
N GLN A 100 19.40 31.94 5.11
CA GLN A 100 19.20 31.37 6.44
C GLN A 100 19.87 29.99 6.54
N PHE A 101 20.65 29.78 7.60
CA PHE A 101 21.23 28.47 7.96
C PHE A 101 20.15 27.36 8.03
N TYR A 102 18.92 27.72 8.43
CA TYR A 102 17.76 26.83 8.39
C TYR A 102 17.29 26.47 6.98
N GLY A 103 17.46 27.39 6.01
CA GLY A 103 17.10 27.18 4.61
C GLY A 103 17.97 26.11 3.94
N GLU A 104 19.24 25.94 4.35
CA GLU A 104 20.11 24.90 3.79
C GLU A 104 19.68 23.49 4.20
N ASN A 105 19.31 23.29 5.47
CA ASN A 105 18.80 22.00 5.95
C ASN A 105 17.47 21.63 5.30
N GLU A 106 16.55 22.58 5.18
CA GLU A 106 15.25 22.37 4.54
C GLU A 106 15.42 22.11 3.03
N PHE A 107 16.30 22.86 2.36
CA PHE A 107 16.64 22.64 0.96
C PHE A 107 17.22 21.23 0.72
N ASN A 108 18.12 20.78 1.58
CA ASN A 108 18.70 19.44 1.51
C ASN A 108 17.66 18.35 1.79
N ALA A 109 16.75 18.57 2.74
CA ALA A 109 15.64 17.67 3.02
C ALA A 109 14.69 17.54 1.82
N LEU A 110 14.33 18.66 1.18
CA LEU A 110 13.50 18.68 -0.03
C LEU A 110 14.19 17.98 -1.20
N ASN A 111 15.50 18.19 -1.40
CA ASN A 111 16.24 17.49 -2.46
C ASN A 111 16.29 15.98 -2.23
N ARG A 112 16.47 15.54 -0.98
CA ARG A 112 16.41 14.11 -0.63
C ARG A 112 15.02 13.55 -0.93
N ARG A 113 13.98 14.23 -0.46
CA ARG A 113 12.59 13.86 -0.71
C ARG A 113 12.27 13.72 -2.20
N ILE A 114 12.64 14.71 -3.02
CA ILE A 114 12.45 14.65 -4.48
C ILE A 114 13.17 13.44 -5.09
N ARG A 115 14.42 13.18 -4.67
CA ARG A 115 15.19 12.04 -5.17
C ARG A 115 14.50 10.71 -4.83
N ASP A 116 14.03 10.57 -3.59
CA ASP A 116 13.39 9.34 -3.12
C ASP A 116 12.05 9.08 -3.86
N LEU A 117 11.32 10.15 -4.20
CA LEU A 117 10.09 10.09 -4.99
C LEU A 117 10.35 9.79 -6.48
N GLU A 118 11.41 10.34 -7.08
CA GLU A 118 11.80 9.98 -8.46
C GLU A 118 12.28 8.53 -8.54
N GLN A 119 12.95 8.04 -7.48
CA GLN A 119 13.31 6.63 -7.39
C GLN A 119 12.08 5.72 -7.27
N SER A 120 11.04 6.12 -6.52
CA SER A 120 9.82 5.32 -6.43
C SER A 120 9.07 5.25 -7.76
N LYS A 121 9.03 6.33 -8.54
CA LYS A 121 8.50 6.33 -9.92
C LYS A 121 9.24 5.41 -10.87
N SER A 122 10.54 5.26 -10.68
CA SER A 122 11.40 4.40 -11.51
C SER A 122 11.32 2.92 -11.12
N SER A 123 10.61 2.60 -10.03
CA SER A 123 10.45 1.21 -9.56
C SER A 123 9.44 0.48 -10.43
N LEU A 124 9.70 -0.81 -10.70
CA LEU A 124 8.77 -1.63 -11.46
C LEU A 124 7.49 -1.84 -10.63
N PRO A 125 6.28 -1.70 -11.22
CA PRO A 125 5.02 -1.90 -10.52
C PRO A 125 4.94 -3.27 -9.84
N GLN A 126 5.47 -4.30 -10.51
CA GLN A 126 5.55 -5.68 -9.99
C GLN A 126 6.25 -5.74 -8.64
N HIS A 127 7.41 -5.11 -8.50
CA HIS A 127 8.16 -5.12 -7.22
C HIS A 127 7.42 -4.36 -6.11
N LEU A 128 6.70 -3.28 -6.46
CA LEU A 128 5.90 -2.53 -5.49
C LEU A 128 4.73 -3.37 -4.98
N MET A 129 4.01 -4.02 -5.90
CA MET A 129 2.88 -4.88 -5.58
C MET A 129 3.32 -6.10 -4.77
N GLU A 130 4.40 -6.76 -5.19
CA GLU A 130 4.99 -7.90 -4.48
C GLU A 130 5.39 -7.51 -3.04
N GLY A 131 5.97 -6.33 -2.85
CA GLY A 131 6.30 -5.80 -1.52
C GLY A 131 5.06 -5.63 -0.63
N VAL A 132 3.99 -5.02 -1.15
CA VAL A 132 2.73 -4.84 -0.42
C VAL A 132 2.11 -6.19 -0.04
N VAL A 133 2.07 -7.14 -0.98
CA VAL A 133 1.51 -8.49 -0.76
C VAL A 133 2.33 -9.23 0.30
N LYS A 134 3.66 -9.25 0.17
CA LYS A 134 4.56 -9.92 1.11
C LYS A 134 4.42 -9.36 2.52
N ASP A 135 4.44 -8.03 2.66
CA ASP A 135 4.31 -7.38 3.97
C ASP A 135 2.95 -7.68 4.61
N ALA A 136 1.86 -7.61 3.84
CA ALA A 136 0.51 -7.91 4.32
C ALA A 136 0.36 -9.37 4.77
N LEU A 137 0.83 -10.33 3.96
CA LEU A 137 0.71 -11.75 4.26
C LEU A 137 1.65 -12.19 5.40
N ALA A 138 2.89 -11.72 5.42
CA ALA A 138 3.81 -11.98 6.53
C ALA A 138 3.22 -11.45 7.85
N ARG A 139 2.61 -10.27 7.81
CA ARG A 139 1.96 -9.69 8.98
C ARG A 139 0.68 -10.41 9.37
N ALA A 140 -0.07 -10.94 8.39
CA ALA A 140 -1.22 -11.78 8.64
C ALA A 140 -0.81 -13.09 9.34
N ASP A 141 0.27 -13.72 8.87
CA ASP A 141 0.82 -14.96 9.42
C ASP A 141 1.32 -14.77 10.86
N ILE A 142 2.11 -13.72 11.11
CA ILE A 142 2.67 -13.42 12.44
C ILE A 142 1.57 -13.12 13.46
N HIS A 143 0.54 -12.35 13.10
CA HIS A 143 -0.42 -11.82 14.07
C HIS A 143 -1.73 -12.60 14.17
N TYR A 144 -2.06 -13.42 13.18
CA TYR A 144 -3.35 -14.13 13.11
C TYR A 144 -3.19 -15.63 12.85
N GLU A 145 -1.97 -16.17 12.90
CA GLU A 145 -1.66 -17.61 12.84
C GLU A 145 -2.32 -18.32 11.65
N ILE A 146 -2.33 -17.67 10.48
CA ILE A 146 -3.00 -18.20 9.28
C ILE A 146 -2.29 -19.41 8.68
N GLY A 147 -1.06 -19.72 9.11
CA GLY A 147 -0.36 -20.96 8.77
C GLY A 147 0.05 -21.01 7.31
N LEU A 148 0.58 -19.90 6.78
CA LEU A 148 1.08 -19.88 5.41
C LEU A 148 2.33 -20.77 5.31
N GLU A 149 2.18 -21.98 4.78
CA GLU A 149 3.34 -22.78 4.34
C GLU A 149 4.16 -21.93 3.37
N GLU A 150 5.48 -21.83 3.60
CA GLU A 150 6.42 -21.01 2.84
C GLU A 150 6.35 -21.35 1.34
N LYS A 151 5.43 -20.73 0.61
CA LYS A 151 5.47 -20.67 -0.84
C LYS A 151 6.50 -19.60 -1.19
N PRO A 152 7.53 -19.94 -1.98
CA PRO A 152 8.45 -18.93 -2.48
C PRO A 152 7.67 -18.06 -3.47
N TYR A 153 7.30 -16.86 -3.02
CA TYR A 153 6.99 -15.74 -3.89
C TYR A 153 8.28 -14.95 -4.10
#